data_AF-A0A968XGH7-F1
#
_entry.id   AF-A0A968XGH7-F1
#
_cell.length_a   1.000
_cell.length_b   1.000
_cell.length_c   1.000
_cell.angle_alpha   90.00
_cell.angle_beta   90.00
_cell.angle_gamma   90.00
#
_symmetry.space_group_name_H-M   'P 1'
#
loop_
_entity.id
_entity.type
_entity.pdbx_description
1 polymer ?
#
loop_
_entity_poly.entity_id
_entity_poly.type
_entity_poly.pdbx_seq_one_letter_code
_entity_poly.pdbx_strand_id
1 'polypeptide(L)'
;MSVNQLHGKRFEDFIKGCGLFPGASDQSRSVTAGFDIEAKFDRSKGLATSIKASGNDTIGLSDARRFFSVIQPYRMIVGRYRQSGGQKVFAEVHECILSQEAIVTLHGAMTLEIVTDFHEGLLLNNFPQDQHLAARAWAQDRKAALAQVETKIILNPKIDSKSQRRLQCSVHLGDLIEVSKAFDSYHLHDQSIGDFGLPIIQNSARRIFQTKLTP
;
A
#
# COMPACT_ATOMS: atom_id res chain seq x y z
N MET A 1 0.16 -14.21 -16.03
CA MET A 1 -0.05 -13.18 -14.99
C MET A 1 -1.09 -12.18 -15.48
N SER A 2 -2.13 -11.85 -14.70
CA SER A 2 -3.18 -10.96 -15.19
C SER A 2 -2.66 -9.52 -15.30
N VAL A 3 -3.03 -8.84 -16.40
CA VAL A 3 -2.64 -7.46 -16.75
C VAL A 3 -2.93 -6.44 -15.62
N ASN A 4 -3.83 -6.80 -14.69
CA ASN A 4 -4.24 -5.98 -13.55
C ASN A 4 -3.24 -5.93 -12.40
N GLN A 5 -2.33 -6.90 -12.26
CA GLN A 5 -1.30 -6.86 -11.19
C GLN A 5 -0.02 -6.07 -11.58
N LEU A 6 0.12 -5.66 -12.84
CA LEU A 6 1.29 -4.90 -13.30
C LEU A 6 1.33 -3.43 -12.88
N HIS A 7 0.23 -2.87 -12.35
CA HIS A 7 0.04 -1.41 -12.30
C HIS A 7 0.89 -0.67 -11.27
N GLY A 8 1.37 -1.34 -10.21
CA GLY A 8 2.38 -0.82 -9.28
C GLY A 8 3.72 -1.54 -9.41
N LYS A 9 3.72 -2.76 -9.95
CA LYS A 9 4.90 -3.60 -10.03
C LYS A 9 6.01 -3.00 -10.89
N ARG A 10 5.68 -2.37 -12.02
CA ARG A 10 6.67 -1.70 -12.86
C ARG A 10 7.39 -0.55 -12.13
N PHE A 11 6.66 0.22 -11.33
CA PHE A 11 7.26 1.27 -10.51
C PHE A 11 8.13 0.67 -9.41
N GLU A 12 7.69 -0.40 -8.77
CA GLU A 12 8.50 -1.15 -7.81
C GLU A 12 9.80 -1.67 -8.42
N ASP A 13 9.75 -2.29 -9.61
CA ASP A 13 10.92 -2.80 -10.33
C ASP A 13 11.88 -1.67 -10.70
N PHE A 14 11.33 -0.53 -11.10
CA PHE A 14 12.11 0.67 -11.37
C PHE A 14 12.84 1.16 -10.11
N ILE A 15 12.14 1.27 -8.98
CA ILE A 15 12.78 1.68 -7.72
C ILE A 15 13.84 0.66 -7.29
N LYS A 16 13.59 -0.65 -7.42
CA LYS A 16 14.59 -1.69 -7.15
C LYS A 16 15.85 -1.53 -8.01
N GLY A 17 15.71 -1.01 -9.22
CA GLY A 17 16.81 -0.76 -10.16
C GLY A 17 17.51 0.59 -10.04
N CYS A 18 17.09 1.50 -9.14
CA CYS A 18 17.60 2.87 -9.10
C CYS A 18 18.98 3.05 -8.44
N GLY A 19 19.74 1.97 -8.26
CA GLY A 19 21.07 2.02 -7.63
C GLY A 19 21.06 2.02 -6.10
N LEU A 20 19.94 2.40 -5.45
CA LEU A 20 19.81 2.37 -3.99
C LEU A 20 19.70 0.94 -3.42
N PHE A 21 19.20 -0.02 -4.23
CA PHE A 21 18.85 -1.38 -3.80
C PHE A 21 19.55 -2.48 -4.60
N PRO A 22 20.88 -2.47 -4.70
CA PRO A 22 21.60 -3.46 -5.51
C PRO A 22 21.33 -4.88 -5.01
N GLY A 23 20.87 -5.73 -5.93
CA GLY A 23 20.52 -7.12 -5.63
C GLY A 23 19.08 -7.34 -5.15
N ALA A 24 18.26 -6.28 -5.00
CA ALA A 24 16.87 -6.39 -4.52
C ALA A 24 15.87 -6.91 -5.57
N SER A 25 16.24 -7.92 -6.36
CA SER A 25 15.34 -8.56 -7.32
C SER A 25 14.28 -9.42 -6.62
N ASP A 26 13.15 -9.66 -7.28
CA ASP A 26 12.12 -10.58 -6.74
C ASP A 26 12.64 -12.01 -6.53
N GLN A 27 13.61 -12.44 -7.33
CA GLN A 27 14.21 -13.78 -7.21
C GLN A 27 15.13 -13.88 -5.98
N SER A 28 15.67 -12.75 -5.53
CA SER A 28 16.57 -12.65 -4.38
C SER A 28 15.83 -12.42 -3.06
N ARG A 29 14.51 -12.19 -3.14
CA ARG A 29 13.64 -11.90 -2.00
C ARG A 29 13.20 -13.20 -1.32
N SER A 30 13.26 -13.24 0.01
CA SER A 30 12.71 -14.36 0.77
C SER A 30 11.22 -14.56 0.48
N VAL A 31 10.78 -15.82 0.38
CA VAL A 31 9.37 -16.20 0.20
C VAL A 31 8.49 -15.67 1.35
N THR A 32 9.09 -15.45 2.53
CA THR A 32 8.43 -14.91 3.72
C THR A 32 8.61 -13.40 3.89
N ALA A 33 9.22 -12.70 2.93
CA ALA A 33 9.61 -11.31 3.12
C ALA A 33 8.41 -10.37 3.38
N GLY A 34 8.56 -9.63 4.49
CA GLY A 34 7.63 -8.62 5.02
C GLY A 34 7.53 -7.34 4.18
N PHE A 35 8.46 -7.11 3.26
CA PHE A 35 8.60 -5.87 2.52
C PHE A 35 8.97 -6.13 1.05
N ASP A 36 8.87 -5.09 0.23
CA ASP A 36 9.19 -5.17 -1.20
C ASP A 36 10.71 -5.29 -1.42
N ILE A 37 11.49 -4.68 -0.53
CA ILE A 37 12.95 -4.79 -0.40
C ILE A 37 13.31 -5.10 1.06
N GLU A 38 14.15 -6.11 1.26
CA GLU A 38 14.71 -6.44 2.58
C GLU A 38 15.82 -5.46 2.99
N ALA A 39 15.98 -5.21 4.28
CA ALA A 39 16.96 -4.28 4.85
C ALA A 39 18.39 -4.49 4.35
N LYS A 40 18.81 -5.75 4.17
CA LYS A 40 20.14 -6.13 3.67
C LYS A 40 20.48 -5.58 2.28
N PHE A 41 19.48 -5.22 1.48
CA PHE A 41 19.69 -4.68 0.14
C PHE A 41 19.72 -3.15 0.11
N ASP A 42 19.34 -2.49 1.19
CA ASP A 42 19.38 -1.03 1.29
C ASP A 42 20.76 -0.56 1.75
N ARG A 43 21.60 -0.14 0.81
CA ARG A 43 22.94 0.37 1.12
C ARG A 43 22.93 1.73 1.81
N SER A 44 21.84 2.49 1.66
CA SER A 44 21.77 3.87 2.13
C SER A 44 21.39 3.96 3.61
N LYS A 45 20.38 3.19 4.02
CA LYS A 45 19.79 3.29 5.36
C LYS A 45 19.74 1.96 6.12
N GLY A 46 19.99 0.83 5.44
CA GLY A 46 19.86 -0.50 6.06
C GLY A 46 18.43 -0.80 6.52
N LEU A 47 17.41 -0.23 5.87
CA LEU A 47 16.01 -0.39 6.27
C LEU A 47 15.23 -1.24 5.27
N ALA A 48 14.32 -2.07 5.79
CA ALA A 48 13.33 -2.70 4.94
C ALA A 48 12.49 -1.61 4.23
N THR A 49 12.12 -1.83 2.97
CA THR A 49 11.45 -0.81 2.17
C THR A 49 10.15 -1.32 1.54
N SER A 50 9.08 -0.57 1.75
CA SER A 50 7.77 -0.74 1.12
C SER A 50 7.66 0.26 -0.04
N ILE A 51 7.41 -0.22 -1.24
CA ILE A 51 7.27 0.63 -2.43
C ILE A 51 5.80 0.67 -2.83
N LYS A 52 5.28 1.87 -3.07
CA LYS A 52 3.89 2.11 -3.44
C LYS A 52 3.82 3.08 -4.61
N ALA A 53 2.75 2.99 -5.37
CA ALA A 53 2.46 3.89 -6.48
C ALA A 53 0.99 4.27 -6.41
N SER A 54 0.68 5.57 -6.42
CA SER A 54 -0.71 6.04 -6.44
C SER A 54 -0.94 7.16 -7.44
N GLY A 55 -2.12 7.13 -8.05
CA GLY A 55 -2.64 8.17 -8.95
C GLY A 55 -3.55 9.16 -8.25
N ASN A 56 -3.84 8.94 -6.96
CA ASN A 56 -4.61 9.84 -6.09
C ASN A 56 -3.92 9.99 -4.72
N ASP A 57 -4.56 10.70 -3.81
CA ASP A 57 -4.02 10.97 -2.47
C ASP A 57 -4.25 9.82 -1.49
N THR A 58 -4.81 8.70 -1.93
CA THR A 58 -4.98 7.50 -1.11
C THR A 58 -3.94 6.48 -1.51
N ILE A 59 -3.07 6.12 -0.57
CA ILE A 59 -2.02 5.13 -0.78
C ILE A 59 -2.53 3.79 -0.29
N GLY A 60 -2.78 2.86 -1.23
CA GLY A 60 -3.14 1.49 -0.89
C GLY A 60 -1.98 0.78 -0.20
N LEU A 61 -2.24 0.20 0.96
CA LEU A 61 -1.25 -0.54 1.76
C LEU A 61 -1.48 -2.05 1.63
N SER A 62 -0.79 -2.84 2.45
CA SER A 62 -0.89 -4.30 2.48
C SER A 62 -2.19 -4.79 3.13
N ASP A 63 -2.23 -6.08 3.45
CA ASP A 63 -3.18 -6.61 4.45
C ASP A 63 -3.09 -5.77 5.73
N ALA A 64 -4.25 -5.45 6.31
CA ALA A 64 -4.34 -4.57 7.47
C ALA A 64 -3.66 -5.20 8.69
N ARG A 65 -3.84 -6.50 8.96
CA ARG A 65 -3.20 -7.15 10.12
C ARG A 65 -1.68 -7.09 10.00
N ARG A 66 -1.15 -7.34 8.79
CA ARG A 66 0.30 -7.22 8.53
C ARG A 66 0.79 -5.80 8.79
N PHE A 67 0.06 -4.78 8.35
CA PHE A 67 0.44 -3.40 8.60
C PHE A 67 0.48 -3.10 10.11
N PHE A 68 -0.57 -3.46 10.85
CA PHE A 68 -0.65 -3.23 12.30
C PHE A 68 0.31 -4.10 13.12
N SER A 69 0.78 -5.23 12.59
CA SER A 69 1.81 -6.08 13.23
C SER A 69 3.24 -5.54 13.06
N VAL A 70 3.47 -4.64 12.11
CA VAL A 70 4.78 -4.04 11.89
C VAL A 70 4.94 -2.89 12.87
N ILE A 71 5.93 -3.01 13.75
CA ILE A 71 6.31 -1.98 14.73
C ILE A 71 7.76 -1.52 14.56
N GLN A 72 8.56 -2.31 13.82
CA GLN A 72 9.94 -1.99 13.52
C GLN A 72 10.01 -0.85 12.49
N PRO A 73 11.03 0.03 12.58
CA PRO A 73 11.23 1.07 11.59
C PRO A 73 11.43 0.53 10.18
N TYR A 74 10.86 1.22 9.19
CA TYR A 74 11.02 0.88 7.78
C TYR A 74 10.86 2.11 6.90
N ARG A 75 11.35 2.02 5.66
CA ARG A 75 11.14 3.08 4.67
C ARG A 75 9.91 2.80 3.82
N MET A 76 9.11 3.83 3.56
CA MET A 76 8.09 3.82 2.53
C MET A 76 8.47 4.77 1.39
N ILE A 77 8.47 4.26 0.16
CA ILE A 77 8.66 5.05 -1.07
C ILE A 77 7.35 5.06 -1.83
N VAL A 78 6.81 6.25 -2.10
CA VAL A 78 5.52 6.43 -2.79
C VAL A 78 5.71 7.25 -4.06
N GLY A 79 5.60 6.61 -5.22
CA GLY A 79 5.55 7.30 -6.50
C GLY A 79 4.16 7.88 -6.78
N ARG A 80 4.08 9.19 -6.99
CA ARG A 80 2.86 9.87 -7.45
C ARG A 80 2.87 9.96 -8.96
N TYR A 81 1.90 9.31 -9.61
CA TYR A 81 1.75 9.40 -11.06
C TYR A 81 0.53 10.21 -11.47
N ARG A 82 0.69 10.94 -12.57
CA ARG A 82 -0.44 11.44 -13.37
C ARG A 82 -0.63 10.52 -14.57
N GLN A 83 -1.88 10.17 -14.85
CA GLN A 83 -2.22 9.40 -16.04
C GLN A 83 -2.33 10.38 -17.22
N SER A 84 -1.45 10.25 -18.21
CA SER A 84 -1.47 11.02 -19.45
C SER A 84 -1.62 10.05 -20.62
N GLY A 85 -2.80 10.01 -21.23
CA GLY A 85 -3.13 9.03 -22.27
C GLY A 85 -2.89 7.59 -21.79
N GLY A 86 -2.09 6.83 -22.54
CA GLY A 86 -1.65 5.47 -22.20
C GLY A 86 -0.39 5.42 -21.35
N GLN A 87 -0.05 6.48 -20.61
CA GLN A 87 1.17 6.55 -19.82
C GLN A 87 0.90 7.01 -18.39
N LYS A 88 1.72 6.52 -17.48
CA LYS A 88 1.87 7.04 -16.11
C LYS A 88 3.16 7.85 -16.05
N VAL A 89 3.04 9.10 -15.65
CA VAL A 89 4.16 10.03 -15.50
C VAL A 89 4.38 10.25 -14.01
N PHE A 90 5.48 9.73 -13.47
CA PHE A 90 5.88 9.90 -12.08
C PHE A 90 6.87 11.05 -11.99
N ALA A 91 6.37 12.25 -11.66
CA ALA A 91 7.20 13.44 -11.50
C ALA A 91 7.67 13.64 -10.06
N GLU A 92 6.99 13.01 -9.09
CA GLU A 92 7.24 13.16 -7.66
C GLU A 92 7.31 11.78 -7.02
N VAL A 93 8.34 11.58 -6.19
CA VAL A 93 8.47 10.40 -5.34
C VAL A 93 8.65 10.85 -3.90
N HIS A 94 7.74 10.42 -3.04
CA HIS A 94 7.76 10.73 -1.61
C HIS A 94 8.48 9.61 -0.86
N GLU A 95 9.54 9.94 -0.13
CA GLU A 95 10.25 9.02 0.76
C GLU A 95 9.93 9.37 2.20
N CYS A 96 9.48 8.37 2.96
CA CYS A 96 9.12 8.49 4.37
C CYS A 96 9.87 7.40 5.15
N ILE A 97 10.67 7.77 6.14
CA ILE A 97 11.25 6.81 7.08
C ILE A 97 10.30 6.72 8.28
N LEU A 98 9.57 5.63 8.38
CA LEU A 98 8.61 5.45 9.46
C LEU A 98 9.32 4.86 10.66
N SER A 99 9.61 5.69 11.66
CA SER A 99 10.06 5.25 12.98
C SER A 99 8.93 4.52 13.71
N GLN A 100 9.25 3.89 14.84
CA GLN A 100 8.24 3.24 15.68
C GLN A 100 7.18 4.26 16.13
N GLU A 101 7.60 5.46 16.52
CA GLU A 101 6.72 6.55 16.94
C GLU A 101 5.80 6.99 15.79
N ALA A 102 6.35 7.19 14.58
CA ALA A 102 5.57 7.52 13.40
C ALA A 102 4.52 6.44 13.08
N ILE A 103 4.89 5.16 13.20
CA ILE A 103 3.97 4.03 13.00
C ILE A 103 2.84 4.06 14.03
N VAL A 104 3.17 4.28 15.30
CA VAL A 104 2.18 4.41 16.39
C VAL A 104 1.25 5.60 16.14
N THR A 105 1.78 6.75 15.70
CA THR A 105 0.96 7.91 15.34
C THR A 105 0.00 7.61 14.17
N LEU A 106 0.44 6.84 13.17
CA LEU A 106 -0.43 6.42 12.07
C LEU A 106 -1.55 5.50 12.57
N HIS A 107 -1.23 4.53 13.44
CA HIS A 107 -2.20 3.61 14.03
C HIS A 107 -3.23 4.37 14.89
N GLY A 108 -2.79 5.35 15.68
CA GLY A 108 -3.64 6.01 16.67
C GLY A 108 -4.16 5.01 17.70
N ALA A 109 -5.45 5.09 17.99
CA ALA A 109 -6.16 4.18 18.89
C ALA A 109 -6.59 2.86 18.22
N MET A 110 -6.38 2.69 16.91
CA MET A 110 -6.66 1.42 16.22
C MET A 110 -5.59 0.38 16.60
N THR A 111 -6.01 -0.75 17.17
CA THR A 111 -5.08 -1.81 17.61
C THR A 111 -5.08 -3.00 16.65
N LEU A 112 -4.05 -3.84 16.76
CA LEU A 112 -3.96 -5.08 15.97
C LEU A 112 -5.11 -6.04 16.28
N GLU A 113 -5.58 -6.08 17.52
CA GLU A 113 -6.70 -6.91 17.97
C GLU A 113 -7.99 -6.47 17.26
N ILE A 114 -8.30 -5.17 17.27
CA ILE A 114 -9.49 -4.62 16.58
C ILE A 114 -9.47 -4.99 15.08
N VAL A 115 -8.30 -4.85 14.45
CA VAL A 115 -8.11 -5.15 13.03
C VAL A 115 -8.19 -6.65 12.75
N THR A 116 -7.71 -7.48 13.67
CA THR A 116 -7.79 -8.95 13.57
C THR A 116 -9.22 -9.43 13.72
N ASP A 117 -9.95 -8.96 14.72
CA ASP A 117 -11.38 -9.26 14.92
C ASP A 117 -12.20 -8.87 13.70
N PHE A 118 -11.93 -7.69 13.12
CA PHE A 118 -12.59 -7.29 11.88
C PHE A 118 -12.23 -8.25 10.74
N HIS A 119 -10.94 -8.55 10.54
CA HIS A 119 -10.52 -9.49 9.50
C HIS A 119 -11.18 -10.87 9.64
N GLU A 120 -11.20 -11.44 10.85
CA GLU A 120 -11.76 -12.76 11.11
C GLU A 120 -13.28 -12.79 10.93
N GLY A 121 -13.95 -11.73 11.39
CA GLY A 121 -15.40 -11.57 11.21
C GLY A 121 -15.84 -11.61 9.75
N LEU A 122 -15.02 -11.14 8.80
CA LEU A 122 -15.39 -11.16 7.37
C LEU A 122 -15.09 -12.48 6.63
N LEU A 123 -14.50 -13.48 7.30
CA LEU A 123 -14.11 -14.74 6.67
C LEU A 123 -15.31 -15.61 6.26
N LEU A 124 -15.05 -16.56 5.36
CA LEU A 124 -16.07 -17.45 4.80
C LEU A 124 -16.77 -18.33 5.84
N ASN A 125 -16.13 -18.59 6.98
CA ASN A 125 -16.74 -19.34 8.09
C ASN A 125 -17.92 -18.59 8.72
N ASN A 126 -17.89 -17.26 8.68
CA ASN A 126 -18.97 -16.40 9.19
C ASN A 126 -19.96 -16.02 8.09
N PHE A 127 -19.46 -15.88 6.85
CA PHE A 127 -20.25 -15.54 5.67
C PHE A 127 -19.91 -16.46 4.49
N PRO A 128 -20.65 -17.56 4.30
CA PRO A 128 -20.48 -18.48 3.18
C PRO A 128 -20.48 -17.78 1.80
N GLN A 129 -20.06 -18.51 0.77
CA GLN A 129 -19.73 -17.95 -0.56
C GLN A 129 -20.86 -17.10 -1.18
N ASP A 130 -22.09 -17.55 -1.02
CA ASP A 130 -23.33 -16.93 -1.50
C ASP A 130 -23.73 -15.68 -0.69
N GLN A 131 -23.20 -15.50 0.51
CA GLN A 131 -23.55 -14.42 1.44
C GLN A 131 -22.65 -13.17 1.34
N HIS A 132 -22.05 -12.93 0.17
CA HIS A 132 -21.18 -11.77 -0.04
C HIS A 132 -21.85 -10.40 0.19
N LEU A 133 -23.18 -10.30 0.02
CA LEU A 133 -23.93 -9.08 0.32
C LEU A 133 -24.07 -8.85 1.84
N ALA A 134 -24.36 -9.91 2.60
CA ALA A 134 -24.41 -9.85 4.06
C ALA A 134 -23.03 -9.52 4.64
N ALA A 135 -21.96 -10.13 4.11
CA ALA A 135 -20.59 -9.79 4.49
C ALA A 135 -20.24 -8.31 4.23
N ARG A 136 -20.73 -7.75 3.12
CA ARG A 136 -20.54 -6.31 2.81
C ARG A 136 -21.31 -5.42 3.77
N ALA A 137 -22.56 -5.76 4.07
CA ALA A 137 -23.37 -5.00 5.03
C ALA A 137 -22.70 -5.00 6.42
N TRP A 138 -22.35 -6.18 6.92
CA TRP A 138 -21.62 -6.33 8.19
C TRP A 138 -20.31 -5.54 8.20
N ALA A 139 -19.54 -5.57 7.11
CA ALA A 139 -18.29 -4.82 7.03
C ALA A 139 -18.51 -3.30 7.00
N GLN A 140 -19.61 -2.81 6.42
CA GLN A 140 -19.98 -1.39 6.48
C GLN A 140 -20.38 -0.99 7.90
N ASP A 141 -21.20 -1.81 8.58
CA ASP A 141 -21.61 -1.55 9.96
C ASP A 141 -20.40 -1.55 10.90
N ARG A 142 -19.47 -2.50 10.72
CA ARG A 142 -18.22 -2.55 11.48
C ARG A 142 -17.35 -1.32 11.21
N LYS A 143 -17.26 -0.85 9.96
CA LYS A 143 -16.55 0.40 9.65
C LYS A 143 -17.22 1.61 10.30
N ALA A 144 -18.54 1.69 10.29
CA ALA A 144 -19.28 2.78 10.92
C ALA A 144 -19.06 2.80 12.45
N ALA A 145 -19.07 1.63 13.09
CA ALA A 145 -18.77 1.50 14.52
C ALA A 145 -17.33 1.94 14.86
N LEU A 146 -16.39 1.75 13.94
CA LEU A 146 -14.99 2.15 14.11
C LEU A 146 -14.69 3.58 13.64
N ALA A 147 -15.68 4.33 13.14
CA ALA A 147 -15.46 5.67 12.58
C ALA A 147 -14.99 6.70 13.61
N GLN A 148 -15.25 6.46 14.90
CA GLN A 148 -14.81 7.31 16.02
C GLN A 148 -13.45 6.91 16.58
N VAL A 149 -12.87 5.79 16.12
CA VAL A 149 -11.53 5.39 16.55
C VAL A 149 -10.53 6.31 15.87
N GLU A 150 -9.77 7.05 16.65
CA GLU A 150 -8.72 7.94 16.14
C GLU A 150 -7.65 7.11 15.43
N THR A 151 -7.53 7.27 14.11
CA THR A 151 -6.50 6.62 13.30
C THR A 151 -6.33 7.35 11.98
N LYS A 152 -5.12 7.36 11.43
CA LYS A 152 -4.86 7.83 10.05
C LYS A 152 -5.04 6.70 9.02
N ILE A 153 -5.28 5.47 9.48
CA ILE A 153 -5.40 4.29 8.63
C ILE A 153 -6.86 3.98 8.30
N ILE A 154 -7.14 3.87 7.01
CA ILE A 154 -8.47 3.54 6.49
C ILE A 154 -8.53 2.04 6.21
N LEU A 155 -9.53 1.36 6.82
CA LEU A 155 -9.78 -0.05 6.59
C LEU A 155 -10.65 -0.27 5.34
N ASN A 156 -10.19 -1.17 4.46
CA ASN A 156 -10.73 -1.44 3.14
C ASN A 156 -11.06 -2.94 3.01
N PRO A 157 -12.25 -3.37 3.46
CA PRO A 157 -12.70 -4.75 3.27
C PRO A 157 -12.84 -5.05 1.78
N LYS A 158 -12.16 -6.09 1.31
CA LYS A 158 -12.25 -6.57 -0.06
C LYS A 158 -13.03 -7.88 -0.08
N ILE A 159 -14.27 -7.77 -0.54
CA ILE A 159 -15.27 -8.84 -0.56
C ILE A 159 -15.74 -9.04 -2.00
N ASP A 160 -15.33 -10.14 -2.63
CA ASP A 160 -15.85 -10.55 -3.94
C ASP A 160 -17.03 -11.53 -3.82
N SER A 161 -17.74 -11.80 -4.91
CA SER A 161 -18.86 -12.75 -4.93
C SER A 161 -18.41 -14.22 -4.98
N LYS A 162 -17.10 -14.48 -4.96
CA LYS A 162 -16.51 -15.81 -5.02
C LYS A 162 -15.91 -16.10 -3.65
N SER A 163 -14.59 -16.08 -3.51
CA SER A 163 -13.91 -16.52 -2.30
C SER A 163 -13.08 -15.45 -1.60
N GLN A 164 -12.85 -14.29 -2.23
CA GLN A 164 -11.97 -13.28 -1.63
C GLN A 164 -12.68 -12.58 -0.47
N ARG A 165 -12.14 -12.82 0.72
CA ARG A 165 -12.43 -12.17 1.99
C ARG A 165 -11.10 -11.73 2.59
N ARG A 166 -10.77 -10.45 2.46
CA ARG A 166 -9.59 -9.88 3.12
C ARG A 166 -9.82 -8.45 3.56
N LEU A 167 -9.14 -8.06 4.64
CA LEU A 167 -9.09 -6.67 5.09
C LEU A 167 -7.78 -6.04 4.62
N GLN A 168 -7.85 -5.12 3.67
CA GLN A 168 -6.70 -4.29 3.30
C GLN A 168 -6.80 -2.94 4.02
N CYS A 169 -5.74 -2.15 3.98
CA CYS A 169 -5.78 -0.78 4.47
C CYS A 169 -5.22 0.22 3.46
N SER A 170 -5.42 1.50 3.76
CA SER A 170 -4.80 2.62 3.05
C SER A 170 -4.53 3.77 4.00
N VAL A 171 -3.73 4.72 3.58
CA VAL A 171 -3.46 5.98 4.29
C VAL A 171 -3.58 7.14 3.30
N HIS A 172 -3.98 8.32 3.75
CA HIS A 172 -3.86 9.50 2.91
C HIS A 172 -2.39 9.93 2.81
N LEU A 173 -1.97 10.34 1.61
CA LEU A 173 -0.60 10.80 1.39
C LEU A 173 -0.26 12.01 2.26
N GLY A 174 -1.22 12.93 2.45
CA GLY A 174 -1.07 14.08 3.34
C GLY A 174 -0.75 13.66 4.78
N ASP A 175 -1.52 12.72 5.34
CA ASP A 175 -1.30 12.16 6.68
C ASP A 175 0.07 11.50 6.80
N LEU A 176 0.48 10.72 5.80
CA LEU A 176 1.78 10.06 5.76
C LEU A 176 2.93 11.08 5.77
N ILE A 177 2.82 12.14 4.96
CA ILE A 177 3.81 13.22 4.88
C ILE A 177 3.84 14.01 6.19
N GLU A 178 2.68 14.38 6.74
CA GLU A 178 2.55 15.13 7.98
C GLU A 178 3.25 14.41 9.13
N VAL A 179 2.92 13.12 9.33
CA VAL A 179 3.55 12.30 10.38
C VAL A 179 5.04 12.21 10.14
N SER A 180 5.47 11.92 8.91
CA SER A 180 6.91 11.77 8.63
C SER A 180 7.69 13.07 8.85
N LYS A 181 7.10 14.23 8.49
CA LYS A 181 7.70 15.55 8.76
C LYS A 181 7.80 15.87 10.25
N ALA A 182 6.83 15.45 11.06
CA ALA A 182 6.88 15.66 12.51
C ALA A 182 8.09 14.96 13.18
N PHE A 183 8.69 13.98 12.50
CA PHE A 183 9.89 13.25 12.93
C PHE A 183 11.10 13.49 12.02
N ASP A 184 11.13 14.59 11.24
CA ASP A 184 12.23 14.95 10.31
C ASP A 184 12.64 13.83 9.34
N SER A 185 11.67 13.00 8.97
CA SER A 185 11.89 11.71 8.29
C SER A 185 11.29 11.67 6.88
N TYR A 186 10.94 12.84 6.32
CA TYR A 186 10.32 13.01 5.02
C TYR A 186 11.29 13.62 4.00
N HIS A 187 11.29 13.09 2.78
CA HIS A 187 11.99 13.68 1.64
C HIS A 187 11.13 13.62 0.38
N LEU A 188 11.11 14.71 -0.38
CA LEU A 188 10.51 14.78 -1.71
C LEU A 188 11.60 14.69 -2.77
N HIS A 189 11.50 13.68 -3.63
CA HIS A 189 12.31 13.57 -4.83
C HIS A 189 11.50 14.10 -6.01
N ASP A 190 11.93 15.21 -6.62
CA ASP A 190 11.30 15.84 -7.79
C ASP A 190 12.26 16.01 -8.99
N GLN A 191 13.57 15.80 -8.78
CA GLN A 191 14.60 15.80 -9.82
C GLN A 191 15.14 14.40 -10.12
N SER A 192 15.41 13.61 -9.09
CA SER A 192 15.98 12.26 -9.23
C SER A 192 15.73 11.41 -7.99
N ILE A 193 15.74 10.09 -8.13
CA ILE A 193 15.78 9.13 -7.03
C ILE A 193 16.84 8.06 -7.31
N GLY A 194 17.86 7.99 -6.45
CA GLY A 194 19.06 7.20 -6.75
C GLY A 194 19.72 7.68 -8.04
N ASP A 195 20.04 6.75 -8.94
CA ASP A 195 20.71 7.02 -10.22
C ASP A 195 19.74 7.49 -11.32
N PHE A 196 18.45 7.64 -11.03
CA PHE A 196 17.43 7.90 -12.03
C PHE A 196 16.84 9.30 -11.94
N GLY A 197 16.75 10.00 -13.09
CA GLY A 197 16.06 11.28 -13.22
C GLY A 197 14.53 11.15 -13.26
N LEU A 198 13.85 12.18 -12.77
CA LEU A 198 12.41 12.36 -12.85
C LEU A 198 12.06 13.38 -13.97
N PRO A 199 10.94 13.20 -14.70
CA PRO A 199 9.89 12.22 -14.46
C PRO A 199 10.18 10.84 -15.05
N ILE A 200 9.64 9.80 -14.43
CA ILE A 200 9.65 8.43 -14.95
C ILE A 200 8.38 8.19 -15.74
N ILE A 201 8.52 7.78 -17.00
CA ILE A 201 7.39 7.51 -17.88
C ILE A 201 7.20 6.00 -18.01
N GLN A 202 6.02 5.51 -17.65
CA GLN A 202 5.65 4.11 -17.79
C GLN A 202 4.44 3.96 -18.70
N ASN A 203 4.59 3.22 -19.80
CA ASN A 203 3.45 2.86 -20.64
C ASN A 203 2.47 1.99 -19.83
N SER A 204 1.19 2.39 -19.78
CA SER A 204 0.09 1.63 -19.19
C SER A 204 -0.98 1.33 -20.25
N ALA A 205 -1.34 0.06 -20.40
CA ALA A 205 -2.46 -0.30 -21.25
C ALA A 205 -3.76 0.32 -20.66
N ARG A 206 -4.57 0.94 -21.52
CA ARG A 206 -5.86 1.54 -21.13
C ARG A 206 -6.75 0.46 -20.49
N ARG A 207 -7.32 0.71 -19.30
CA ARG A 207 -8.32 -0.18 -18.72
C ARG A 207 -9.58 -0.13 -19.58
N ILE A 208 -9.88 -1.23 -20.28
CA ILE A 208 -11.20 -1.42 -20.89
C ILE A 208 -12.09 -2.01 -19.80
N PHE A 209 -12.98 -1.20 -19.25
CA PHE A 209 -14.07 -1.72 -18.42
C PHE A 209 -15.09 -2.35 -19.37
N GLN A 210 -15.20 -3.68 -19.36
CA GLN A 210 -16.35 -4.32 -19.98
C GLN A 210 -17.57 -3.98 -19.12
N THR A 211 -18.35 -3.00 -19.56
CA THR A 211 -19.75 -2.86 -19.14
C THR A 211 -20.46 -4.14 -19.55
N LYS A 212 -20.81 -4.97 -18.57
CA LYS A 212 -21.75 -6.07 -18.81
C LYS A 212 -23.06 -5.42 -19.24
N LEU A 213 -23.45 -5.64 -20.49
CA LEU A 213 -24.83 -5.47 -20.92
C LEU A 213 -25.64 -6.50 -20.13
N THR A 214 -26.50 -6.02 -19.24
CA THR A 214 -27.54 -6.82 -18.59
C THR A 214 -28.53 -7.25 -19.69
N PRO A 215 -28.96 -8.52 -19.74
CA PRO A 215 -30.04 -8.95 -20.61
C PRO A 215 -31.37 -8.27 -20.27
#